data_AF-T0ZT54-F1
#
_entry.id   AF-T0ZT54-F1
#
_cell.length_a   1.000
_cell.length_b   1.000
_cell.length_c   1.000
_cell.angle_alpha   90.00
_cell.angle_beta   90.00
_cell.angle_gamma   90.00
#
_symmetry.space_group_name_H-M   'P 1'
#
loop_
_entity.id
_entity.type
_entity.pdbx_description
1 polymer ?
#
loop_
_entity_poly.entity_id
_entity_poly.type
_entity_poly.pdbx_seq_one_letter_code
_entity_poly.pdbx_strand_id
1 'polypeptide(L)'
;ADMHGLHSLGASVIAVKSAITVAPLVIAQINGSMPRTFGDSTVSDNFIDYAVEMKEPLHEEQQSIPSKQEVQIGENVADLVPDGATLQAGIGAIPDAVMKSLVGRRDLGIHTEMFSEGMLDLIESGSVTNMKKDLDVGHAVATFAKGSRRLYDYLNDNPMVMMKSVDYTNDTSIIRKQKNMISINSAVAVDLTGQVCA
;
A
#
# COMPACT_ATOMS: atom_id res chain seq x y z
N ALA A 1 -11.40 3.40 -20.58
CA ALA A 1 -10.54 4.57 -20.45
C ALA A 1 -11.32 5.74 -19.86
N ASP A 2 -10.63 6.74 -19.32
CA ASP A 2 -11.20 8.08 -19.14
C ASP A 2 -11.33 8.83 -20.48
N MET A 3 -11.74 10.09 -20.44
CA MET A 3 -11.95 10.91 -21.64
C MET A 3 -10.67 11.16 -22.47
N HIS A 4 -9.50 10.80 -21.96
CA HIS A 4 -8.21 10.99 -22.62
C HIS A 4 -7.60 9.68 -23.15
N GLY A 5 -8.33 8.55 -23.11
CA GLY A 5 -7.77 7.26 -23.53
C GLY A 5 -6.77 6.69 -22.52
N LEU A 6 -6.97 6.99 -21.23
CA LEU A 6 -6.15 6.49 -20.13
C LEU A 6 -6.93 5.47 -19.28
N HIS A 7 -6.30 4.34 -19.02
CA HIS A 7 -6.70 3.32 -18.06
C HIS A 7 -5.86 3.43 -16.79
N SER A 8 -6.29 2.70 -15.75
CA SER A 8 -5.60 2.55 -14.48
C SER A 8 -5.34 1.07 -14.21
N LEU A 9 -4.13 0.73 -13.78
CA LEU A 9 -3.76 -0.57 -13.21
C LEU A 9 -4.45 -0.82 -11.85
N GLY A 10 -4.99 0.24 -11.25
CA GLY A 10 -5.81 0.18 -10.05
C GLY A 10 -5.01 -0.23 -8.82
N ALA A 11 -5.46 -1.28 -8.15
CA ALA A 11 -4.91 -1.70 -6.86
C ALA A 11 -3.53 -2.36 -6.96
N SER A 12 -2.97 -2.61 -8.16
CA SER A 12 -1.68 -3.30 -8.30
C SER A 12 -0.83 -2.73 -9.42
N VAL A 13 0.22 -1.99 -9.05
CA VAL A 13 1.22 -1.48 -10.01
C VAL A 13 2.42 -2.42 -10.06
N ILE A 14 3.02 -2.74 -8.91
CA ILE A 14 4.15 -3.67 -8.75
C ILE A 14 5.17 -3.52 -9.90
N ALA A 15 5.29 -4.53 -10.75
CA ALA A 15 6.12 -4.56 -11.96
C ALA A 15 5.28 -4.58 -13.25
N VAL A 16 3.95 -4.42 -13.14
CA VAL A 16 3.00 -4.54 -14.26
C VAL A 16 3.27 -3.49 -15.32
N LYS A 17 3.60 -2.26 -14.92
CA LYS A 17 3.97 -1.20 -15.86
C LYS A 17 5.19 -1.58 -16.69
N SER A 18 6.23 -2.11 -16.05
CA SER A 18 7.44 -2.60 -16.73
C SER A 18 7.16 -3.82 -17.60
N ALA A 19 6.22 -4.68 -17.21
CA ALA A 19 5.78 -5.81 -18.04
C ALA A 19 5.07 -5.33 -19.31
N ILE A 20 4.15 -4.36 -19.20
CA ILE A 20 3.42 -3.77 -20.32
C ILE A 20 4.36 -3.14 -21.36
N THR A 21 5.43 -2.48 -20.93
CA THR A 21 6.34 -1.78 -21.85
C THR A 21 7.21 -2.70 -22.70
N VAL A 22 7.45 -3.93 -22.27
CA VAL A 22 8.33 -4.90 -22.97
C VAL A 22 7.59 -6.11 -23.53
N ALA A 23 6.34 -6.31 -23.13
CA ALA A 23 5.54 -7.43 -23.59
C ALA A 23 5.27 -7.30 -25.10
N PRO A 24 5.42 -8.39 -25.87
CA PRO A 24 5.05 -8.39 -27.29
C PRO A 24 3.53 -8.39 -27.51
N LEU A 25 2.77 -8.65 -26.44
CA LEU A 25 1.31 -8.71 -26.45
C LEU A 25 0.76 -8.34 -25.07
N VAL A 26 -0.16 -7.39 -25.03
CA VAL A 26 -0.85 -6.92 -23.83
C VAL A 26 -2.36 -7.12 -24.00
N ILE A 27 -2.94 -7.98 -23.16
CA ILE A 27 -4.38 -8.22 -23.09
C ILE A 27 -4.91 -7.64 -21.78
N ALA A 28 -5.85 -6.71 -21.86
CA ALA A 28 -6.45 -6.06 -20.70
C ALA A 28 -7.89 -6.54 -20.45
N GLN A 29 -8.20 -6.90 -19.20
CA GLN A 29 -9.59 -6.99 -18.74
C GLN A 29 -10.03 -5.62 -18.21
N ILE A 30 -10.97 -4.98 -18.88
CA ILE A 30 -11.55 -3.72 -18.44
C ILE A 30 -12.65 -4.04 -17.43
N ASN A 31 -12.35 -3.80 -16.15
CA ASN A 31 -13.26 -4.07 -15.04
C ASN A 31 -13.68 -2.77 -14.35
N GLY A 32 -14.95 -2.40 -14.48
CA GLY A 32 -15.51 -1.21 -13.82
C GLY A 32 -15.52 -1.26 -12.29
N SER A 33 -15.22 -2.40 -11.67
CA SER A 33 -15.05 -2.52 -10.21
C SER A 33 -13.62 -2.18 -9.74
N MET A 34 -12.65 -2.12 -10.66
CA MET A 34 -11.25 -1.78 -10.36
C MET A 34 -11.13 -0.27 -10.05
N PRO A 35 -10.54 0.13 -8.92
CA PRO A 35 -10.37 1.56 -8.62
C PRO A 35 -9.47 2.25 -9.64
N ARG A 36 -9.79 3.49 -9.97
CA ARG A 36 -8.89 4.39 -10.68
C ARG A 36 -7.91 5.00 -9.68
N THR A 37 -6.68 4.50 -9.62
CA THR A 37 -5.65 5.01 -8.71
C THR A 37 -4.73 5.99 -9.43
N PHE A 38 -4.01 6.83 -8.69
CA PHE A 38 -3.03 7.78 -9.24
C PHE A 38 -1.60 7.27 -9.07
N GLY A 39 -0.64 8.00 -9.65
CA GLY A 39 0.78 7.65 -9.64
C GLY A 39 1.20 6.95 -10.94
N ASP A 40 1.95 5.86 -10.82
CA ASP A 40 2.42 5.08 -11.95
C ASP A 40 1.38 4.12 -12.53
N SER A 41 0.18 4.05 -11.94
CA SER A 41 -0.93 3.21 -12.37
C SER A 41 -1.51 3.56 -13.73
N THR A 42 -1.25 4.74 -14.29
CA THR A 42 -1.86 5.18 -15.55
C THR A 42 -1.26 4.45 -16.75
N VAL A 43 -2.12 3.91 -17.63
CA VAL A 43 -1.75 3.20 -18.86
C VAL A 43 -2.55 3.77 -20.04
N SER A 44 -1.88 4.10 -21.14
CA SER A 44 -2.55 4.56 -22.37
C SER A 44 -3.07 3.37 -23.19
N ASP A 45 -4.22 3.57 -23.87
CA ASP A 45 -4.80 2.60 -24.82
C ASP A 45 -3.78 2.08 -25.85
N ASN A 46 -2.79 2.89 -26.21
CA ASN A 46 -1.74 2.53 -27.17
C ASN A 46 -0.84 1.37 -26.71
N PHE A 47 -0.88 1.01 -25.43
CA PHE A 47 -0.15 -0.13 -24.88
C PHE A 47 -1.00 -1.40 -24.75
N ILE A 48 -2.25 -1.39 -25.22
CA ILE A 48 -3.19 -2.52 -25.09
C ILE A 48 -3.52 -3.05 -26.49
N ASP A 49 -3.14 -4.29 -26.78
CA ASP A 49 -3.43 -4.95 -28.07
C ASP A 49 -4.86 -5.47 -28.13
N TYR A 50 -5.35 -6.05 -27.02
CA TYR A 50 -6.71 -6.55 -26.90
C TYR A 50 -7.32 -6.14 -25.57
N ALA A 51 -8.59 -5.72 -25.60
CA ALA A 51 -9.36 -5.40 -24.41
C ALA A 51 -10.62 -6.27 -24.36
N VAL A 52 -10.92 -6.82 -23.18
CA VAL A 52 -12.16 -7.53 -22.89
C VAL A 52 -12.85 -6.80 -21.74
N GLU A 53 -14.06 -6.31 -21.96
CA GLU A 53 -14.85 -5.70 -20.90
C GLU A 53 -15.56 -6.78 -20.09
N MET A 54 -15.25 -6.87 -18.80
CA MET A 54 -15.88 -7.81 -17.88
C MET A 54 -15.88 -7.22 -16.48
N LYS A 55 -17.08 -6.93 -15.99
CA LYS A 55 -17.28 -6.45 -14.62
C LYS A 55 -17.32 -7.63 -13.66
N GLU A 56 -16.40 -7.63 -12.72
CA GLU A 56 -16.32 -8.65 -11.67
C GLU A 56 -15.94 -7.97 -10.35
N PRO A 57 -16.48 -8.41 -9.18
CA PRO A 57 -15.98 -7.93 -7.90
C PRO A 57 -14.49 -8.24 -7.75
N LEU A 58 -13.76 -7.34 -7.10
CA LEU A 58 -12.38 -7.62 -6.73
C LEU A 58 -12.34 -8.65 -5.60
N HIS A 59 -11.23 -9.38 -5.50
CA HIS A 59 -11.01 -10.23 -4.33
C HIS A 59 -10.87 -9.36 -3.08
N GLU A 60 -11.69 -9.66 -2.08
CA GLU A 60 -11.71 -8.98 -0.79
C GLU A 60 -11.10 -9.86 0.29
N GLU A 61 -10.32 -9.24 1.17
CA GLU A 61 -9.76 -9.90 2.35
C GLU A 61 -10.36 -9.30 3.62
N GLN A 62 -10.81 -10.16 4.53
CA GLN A 62 -11.31 -9.74 5.83
C GLN A 62 -10.15 -9.60 6.81
N GLN A 63 -10.16 -8.53 7.61
CA GLN A 63 -9.23 -8.38 8.72
C GLN A 63 -9.40 -9.53 9.71
N SER A 64 -8.27 -10.11 10.13
CA SER A 64 -8.27 -11.10 11.20
C SER A 64 -8.39 -10.42 12.55
N ILE A 65 -9.09 -11.06 13.49
CA ILE A 65 -9.14 -10.57 14.88
C ILE A 65 -7.84 -10.96 15.57
N PRO A 66 -7.03 -10.00 16.05
CA PRO A 66 -5.77 -10.32 16.70
C PRO A 66 -6.01 -11.01 18.05
N SER A 67 -5.17 -12.01 18.33
CA SER A 67 -5.05 -12.65 19.64
C SER A 67 -4.46 -11.68 20.68
N LYS A 68 -4.54 -12.06 21.96
CA LYS A 68 -3.96 -11.25 23.06
C LYS A 68 -2.46 -11.04 22.88
N GLN A 69 -1.75 -12.05 22.39
CA GLN A 69 -0.33 -11.99 22.11
C GLN A 69 -0.02 -10.98 21.00
N GLU A 70 -0.80 -10.99 19.93
CA GLU A 70 -0.61 -10.06 18.80
C GLU A 70 -0.95 -8.63 19.18
N VAL A 71 -1.96 -8.42 20.03
CA VAL A 71 -2.25 -7.10 20.64
C VAL A 71 -1.06 -6.61 21.47
N GLN A 72 -0.49 -7.47 22.32
CA GLN A 72 0.67 -7.09 23.13
C GLN A 72 1.90 -6.76 22.27
N ILE A 73 2.12 -7.51 21.18
CA ILE A 73 3.16 -7.19 20.20
C ILE A 73 2.89 -5.81 19.58
N GLY A 74 1.62 -5.54 19.20
CA GLY A 74 1.16 -4.27 18.67
C GLY A 74 1.51 -3.09 19.57
N GLU A 75 1.19 -3.19 20.86
CA GLU A 75 1.51 -2.19 21.88
C GLU A 75 3.03 -1.98 22.04
N ASN A 76 3.79 -3.07 22.15
CA ASN A 76 5.24 -2.99 22.31
C ASN A 76 5.93 -2.32 21.11
N VAL A 77 5.47 -2.60 19.90
CA VAL A 77 6.01 -1.98 18.68
C VAL A 77 5.57 -0.53 18.59
N ALA A 78 4.33 -0.19 18.97
CA ALA A 78 3.82 1.18 18.92
C ALA A 78 4.61 2.16 19.80
N ASP A 79 5.21 1.69 20.90
CA ASP A 79 6.12 2.48 21.74
C ASP A 79 7.43 2.86 21.04
N LEU A 80 7.83 2.12 20.01
CA LEU A 80 9.02 2.40 19.19
C LEU A 80 8.72 3.39 18.05
N VAL A 81 7.44 3.73 17.81
CA VAL A 81 7.03 4.62 16.72
C VAL A 81 6.83 6.05 17.23
N PRO A 82 7.70 7.00 16.85
CA PRO A 82 7.52 8.40 17.22
C PRO A 82 6.42 9.08 16.37
N ASP A 83 5.89 10.20 16.89
CA ASP A 83 5.12 11.15 16.06
C ASP A 83 5.96 11.59 14.85
N GLY A 84 5.34 11.76 13.69
CA GLY A 84 6.04 12.13 12.46
C GLY A 84 6.79 11.00 11.75
N ALA A 85 6.66 9.75 12.20
CA ALA A 85 7.25 8.58 11.54
C ALA A 85 6.60 8.31 10.17
N THR A 86 7.37 7.76 9.23
CA THR A 86 6.86 7.21 7.96
C THR A 86 6.81 5.69 8.06
N LEU A 87 5.64 5.11 7.83
CA LEU A 87 5.36 3.71 8.11
C LEU A 87 5.41 2.85 6.84
N GLN A 88 5.96 1.65 7.01
CA GLN A 88 5.71 0.47 6.18
C GLN A 88 5.29 -0.68 7.09
N ALA A 89 4.23 -1.39 6.70
CA ALA A 89 3.82 -2.64 7.35
C ALA A 89 3.18 -3.60 6.33
N GLY A 90 3.25 -4.90 6.62
CA GLY A 90 2.61 -5.97 5.83
C GLY A 90 1.13 -6.21 6.18
N ILE A 91 0.58 -7.36 5.74
CA ILE A 91 -0.73 -7.88 6.17
C ILE A 91 -0.58 -8.76 7.41
N GLY A 92 -1.68 -8.89 8.14
CA GLY A 92 -1.88 -9.91 9.16
C GLY A 92 -2.21 -9.32 10.52
N ALA A 93 -2.58 -10.20 11.44
CA ALA A 93 -3.03 -9.81 12.76
C ALA A 93 -1.98 -8.99 13.55
N ILE A 94 -0.68 -9.25 13.37
CA ILE A 94 0.38 -8.45 14.00
C ILE A 94 0.44 -7.03 13.42
N PRO A 95 0.67 -6.81 12.09
CA PRO A 95 0.61 -5.47 11.52
C PRO A 95 -0.67 -4.70 11.84
N ASP A 96 -1.83 -5.35 11.77
CA ASP A 96 -3.12 -4.73 12.10
C ASP A 96 -3.19 -4.31 13.58
N ALA A 97 -2.70 -5.14 14.50
CA ALA A 97 -2.59 -4.79 15.91
C ALA A 97 -1.64 -3.60 16.14
N VAL A 98 -0.51 -3.55 15.43
CA VAL A 98 0.40 -2.39 15.51
C VAL A 98 -0.30 -1.14 15.01
N MET A 99 -0.93 -1.17 13.82
CA MET A 99 -1.64 -0.01 13.27
C MET A 99 -2.72 0.50 14.22
N LYS A 100 -3.50 -0.42 14.81
CA LYS A 100 -4.52 -0.06 15.81
C LYS A 100 -3.92 0.63 17.04
N SER A 101 -2.77 0.17 17.52
CA SER A 101 -2.06 0.77 18.66
C SER A 101 -1.42 2.12 18.33
N LEU A 102 -1.32 2.49 17.05
CA LEU A 102 -0.81 3.80 16.61
C LEU A 102 -1.91 4.87 16.50
N VAL A 103 -3.19 4.52 16.67
CA VAL A 103 -4.27 5.51 16.71
C VAL A 103 -4.01 6.51 17.83
N GLY A 104 -4.00 7.80 17.47
CA GLY A 104 -3.67 8.91 18.37
C GLY A 104 -2.23 9.42 18.26
N ARG A 105 -1.34 8.70 17.55
CA ARG A 105 -0.07 9.29 17.06
C ARG A 105 -0.36 10.42 16.09
N ARG A 106 0.57 11.37 15.98
CA ARG A 106 0.40 12.58 15.17
C ARG A 106 1.36 12.63 14.00
N ASP A 107 0.85 13.17 12.89
CA ASP A 107 1.61 13.49 11.69
C ASP A 107 2.36 12.31 11.05
N LEU A 108 1.80 11.10 11.17
CA LEU A 108 2.38 9.93 10.53
C LEU A 108 2.35 10.06 9.00
N GLY A 109 3.27 9.38 8.35
CA GLY A 109 3.32 9.21 6.90
C GLY A 109 3.27 7.74 6.49
N ILE A 110 2.96 7.48 5.22
CA ILE A 110 2.92 6.13 4.64
C ILE A 110 3.82 6.08 3.40
N HIS A 111 4.79 5.18 3.43
CA HIS A 111 5.58 4.72 2.29
C HIS A 111 5.74 3.22 2.45
N THR A 112 4.87 2.44 1.82
CA THR A 112 4.76 1.01 2.06
C THR A 112 4.83 0.22 0.76
N GLU A 113 5.09 -1.07 0.84
CA GLU A 113 4.90 -1.96 -0.30
C GLU A 113 3.40 -2.13 -0.59
N MET A 114 2.64 -2.44 0.47
CA MET A 114 1.23 -2.76 0.39
C MET A 114 0.38 -1.80 1.24
N PHE A 115 -0.67 -1.26 0.65
CA PHE A 115 -1.71 -0.51 1.34
C PHE A 115 -2.77 -1.46 1.92
N SER A 116 -2.96 -1.43 3.24
CA SER A 116 -3.85 -2.33 3.99
C SER A 116 -4.97 -1.59 4.72
N GLU A 117 -5.94 -2.35 5.24
CA GLU A 117 -7.04 -1.80 6.04
C GLU A 117 -6.56 -1.05 7.29
N GLY A 118 -5.54 -1.54 7.99
CA GLY A 118 -5.00 -0.85 9.16
C GLY A 118 -4.39 0.52 8.83
N MET A 119 -3.83 0.68 7.63
CA MET A 119 -3.35 1.99 7.15
C MET A 119 -4.51 2.95 6.87
N LEU A 120 -5.60 2.44 6.30
CA LEU A 120 -6.82 3.22 6.10
C LEU A 120 -7.42 3.68 7.44
N ASP A 121 -7.47 2.79 8.43
CA ASP A 121 -7.96 3.14 9.78
C ASP A 121 -7.15 4.28 10.41
N LEU A 122 -5.82 4.27 10.23
CA LEU A 122 -4.95 5.35 10.71
C LEU A 122 -5.12 6.67 9.96
N ILE A 123 -5.46 6.63 8.68
CA ILE A 123 -5.78 7.83 7.91
C ILE A 123 -7.12 8.40 8.39
N GLU A 124 -8.14 7.55 8.51
CA GLU A 124 -9.47 7.97 8.96
C GLU A 124 -9.48 8.46 10.40
N SER A 125 -8.60 7.96 11.26
CA SER A 125 -8.42 8.47 12.63
C SER A 125 -7.73 9.84 12.70
N GLY A 126 -7.21 10.34 11.57
CA GLY A 126 -6.43 11.59 11.51
C GLY A 126 -4.99 11.48 12.01
N SER A 127 -4.52 10.26 12.29
CA SER A 127 -3.13 10.03 12.74
C SER A 127 -2.12 10.17 11.60
N VAL A 128 -2.53 9.86 10.36
CA VAL A 128 -1.71 10.00 9.16
C VAL A 128 -2.05 11.30 8.43
N THR A 129 -1.04 12.14 8.22
CA THR A 129 -1.15 13.37 7.41
C THR A 129 -0.22 13.35 6.20
N ASN A 130 0.80 12.49 6.20
CA ASN A 130 1.88 12.47 5.20
C ASN A 130 2.68 13.78 5.08
N MET A 131 2.46 14.77 5.94
CA MET A 131 3.07 16.10 5.84
C MET A 131 4.49 16.17 6.39
N LYS A 132 4.90 15.19 7.22
CA LYS A 132 6.26 15.10 7.79
C LYS A 132 7.19 14.18 7.01
N LYS A 133 6.72 13.59 5.91
CA LYS A 133 7.58 12.81 5.00
C LYS A 133 8.64 13.71 4.36
N ASP A 134 9.79 13.14 4.00
CA ASP A 134 10.85 13.85 3.26
C ASP A 134 10.66 13.75 1.74
N LEU A 135 9.97 12.69 1.28
CA LEU A 135 9.55 12.49 -0.11
C LEU A 135 8.05 12.21 -0.18
N ASP A 136 7.43 12.54 -1.32
CA ASP A 136 6.00 12.31 -1.56
C ASP A 136 5.13 12.92 -0.46
N VAL A 137 5.46 14.15 -0.08
CA VAL A 137 4.79 14.93 0.96
C VAL A 137 3.31 15.06 0.63
N GLY A 138 2.46 14.85 1.63
CA GLY A 138 1.00 14.91 1.51
C GLY A 138 0.36 13.69 0.85
N HIS A 139 1.14 12.69 0.43
CA HIS A 139 0.64 11.51 -0.25
C HIS A 139 1.01 10.22 0.49
N ALA A 140 0.04 9.32 0.65
CA ALA A 140 0.32 7.94 1.00
C ALA A 140 0.85 7.21 -0.25
N VAL A 141 1.95 6.48 -0.11
CA VAL A 141 2.60 5.80 -1.24
C VAL A 141 2.58 4.28 -1.00
N ALA A 142 2.12 3.53 -1.99
CA ALA A 142 2.13 2.07 -2.01
C ALA A 142 2.40 1.54 -3.43
N THR A 143 2.74 0.26 -3.59
CA THR A 143 2.86 -0.36 -4.92
C THR A 143 1.73 -1.32 -5.26
N PHE A 144 1.09 -1.92 -4.25
CA PHE A 144 -0.19 -2.58 -4.40
C PHE A 144 -1.07 -2.40 -3.16
N ALA A 145 -2.31 -2.83 -3.24
CA ALA A 145 -3.28 -2.73 -2.18
C ALA A 145 -4.08 -4.03 -2.06
N LYS A 146 -4.39 -4.42 -0.82
CA LYS A 146 -5.15 -5.64 -0.52
C LYS A 146 -6.03 -5.37 0.70
N GLY A 147 -7.32 -5.62 0.57
CA GLY A 147 -8.28 -5.38 1.65
C GLY A 147 -9.72 -5.59 1.21
N SER A 148 -10.64 -4.89 1.87
CA SER A 148 -12.08 -4.95 1.62
C SER A 148 -12.51 -4.00 0.51
N ARG A 149 -13.81 -4.04 0.16
CA ARG A 149 -14.43 -3.04 -0.71
C ARG A 149 -14.21 -1.61 -0.20
N ARG A 150 -14.24 -1.36 1.12
CA ARG A 150 -14.03 -0.04 1.72
C ARG A 150 -12.70 0.55 1.27
N LEU A 151 -11.64 -0.25 1.32
CA LEU A 151 -10.31 0.18 0.92
C LEU A 151 -10.25 0.46 -0.58
N TYR A 152 -10.81 -0.42 -1.42
CA TYR A 152 -10.82 -0.16 -2.86
C TYR A 152 -11.63 1.08 -3.24
N ASP A 153 -12.75 1.34 -2.55
CA ASP A 153 -13.53 2.57 -2.71
C ASP A 153 -12.74 3.80 -2.29
N TYR A 154 -12.01 3.72 -1.17
CA TYR A 154 -11.15 4.81 -0.70
C TYR A 154 -10.03 5.16 -1.68
N LEU A 155 -9.47 4.15 -2.37
CA LEU A 155 -8.43 4.35 -3.38
C LEU A 155 -8.96 4.95 -4.69
N ASN A 156 -10.25 4.75 -4.98
CA ASN A 156 -10.83 5.13 -6.25
C ASN A 156 -10.92 6.66 -6.39
N ASP A 157 -10.18 7.19 -7.36
CA ASP A 157 -10.11 8.62 -7.70
C ASP A 157 -9.71 9.51 -6.53
N ASN A 158 -8.90 8.98 -5.61
CA ASN A 158 -8.37 9.71 -4.46
C ASN A 158 -6.91 10.17 -4.68
N PRO A 159 -6.68 11.48 -4.94
CA PRO A 159 -5.34 12.00 -5.25
C PRO A 159 -4.38 11.97 -4.06
N MET A 160 -4.86 11.70 -2.83
CA MET A 160 -3.99 11.59 -1.65
C MET A 160 -3.22 10.25 -1.62
N VAL A 161 -3.56 9.29 -2.48
CA VAL A 161 -2.87 8.00 -2.58
C VAL A 161 -2.19 7.88 -3.94
N MET A 162 -0.90 7.57 -3.92
CA MET A 162 -0.06 7.38 -5.11
C MET A 162 0.40 5.93 -5.18
N MET A 163 -0.10 5.19 -6.16
CA MET A 163 0.34 3.84 -6.48
C MET A 163 1.55 3.91 -7.40
N LYS A 164 2.72 3.52 -6.90
CA LYS A 164 4.00 3.60 -7.62
C LYS A 164 4.56 2.22 -7.96
N SER A 165 5.49 2.17 -8.89
CA SER A 165 6.17 0.91 -9.24
C SER A 165 7.05 0.39 -8.09
N VAL A 166 7.25 -0.92 -8.05
CA VAL A 166 7.98 -1.58 -6.94
C VAL A 166 9.46 -1.20 -6.91
N ASP A 167 10.05 -0.90 -8.07
CA ASP A 167 11.41 -0.36 -8.19
C ASP A 167 11.53 1.09 -7.67
N TYR A 168 10.43 1.75 -7.31
CA TYR A 168 10.43 2.98 -6.53
C TYR A 168 10.13 2.72 -5.06
N THR A 169 9.03 2.01 -4.74
CA THR A 169 8.59 1.84 -3.35
C THR A 169 9.55 0.99 -2.53
N ASN A 170 10.15 -0.02 -3.15
CA ASN A 170 11.04 -0.98 -2.50
C ASN A 170 12.52 -0.69 -2.75
N ASP A 171 12.86 0.36 -3.50
CA ASP A 171 14.26 0.78 -3.64
C ASP A 171 14.75 1.40 -2.34
N THR A 172 15.73 0.73 -1.71
CA THR A 172 16.39 1.19 -0.50
C THR A 172 17.01 2.59 -0.64
N SER A 173 17.40 3.01 -1.85
CA SER A 173 17.91 4.35 -2.16
C SER A 173 16.83 5.43 -2.03
N ILE A 174 15.57 5.07 -2.26
CA ILE A 174 14.39 5.91 -2.06
C ILE A 174 13.94 5.85 -0.61
N ILE A 175 13.76 4.64 -0.06
CA ILE A 175 13.29 4.44 1.32
C ILE A 175 14.16 5.19 2.32
N ARG A 176 15.49 5.12 2.18
CA ARG A 176 16.43 5.77 3.11
C ARG A 176 16.36 7.30 3.11
N LYS A 177 15.65 7.91 2.16
CA LYS A 177 15.43 9.37 2.13
C LYS A 177 14.35 9.80 3.12
N GLN A 178 13.47 8.89 3.54
CA GLN A 178 12.54 9.11 4.65
C GLN A 178 13.32 8.98 5.97
N LYS A 179 13.59 10.09 6.65
CA LYS A 179 14.51 10.09 7.82
C LYS A 179 13.97 9.33 9.02
N ASN A 180 12.64 9.35 9.20
CA ASN A 180 11.94 8.67 10.28
C ASN A 180 11.20 7.43 9.77
N MET A 181 11.83 6.65 8.90
CA MET A 181 11.23 5.43 8.36
C MET A 181 11.14 4.33 9.43
N ILE A 182 9.96 3.75 9.62
CA ILE A 182 9.72 2.58 10.47
C ILE A 182 9.15 1.46 9.61
N SER A 183 9.86 0.34 9.56
CA SER A 183 9.48 -0.85 8.81
C SER A 183 9.10 -1.97 9.79
N ILE A 184 7.87 -2.46 9.67
CA ILE A 184 7.28 -3.47 10.55
C ILE A 184 7.01 -4.71 9.71
N ASN A 185 7.76 -5.79 9.98
CA ASN A 185 7.62 -7.06 9.29
C ASN A 185 7.51 -8.21 10.30
N SER A 186 6.87 -9.28 9.86
CA SER A 186 6.76 -10.52 10.61
C SER A 186 7.88 -11.49 10.20
N ALA A 187 8.17 -12.46 11.06
CA ALA A 187 9.08 -13.56 10.79
C ALA A 187 8.48 -14.86 11.31
N VAL A 188 8.84 -15.99 10.69
CA VAL A 188 8.45 -17.33 11.14
C VAL A 188 9.35 -17.77 12.30
N ALA A 189 10.65 -17.47 12.21
CA ALA A 189 11.61 -17.82 13.25
C ALA A 189 12.80 -16.86 13.29
N VAL A 190 13.39 -16.72 14.47
CA VAL A 190 14.64 -16.00 14.71
C VAL A 190 15.55 -16.88 15.55
N ASP A 191 16.79 -17.09 15.10
CA ASP A 191 17.77 -17.88 15.88
C ASP A 191 18.49 -17.03 16.95
N LEU A 192 19.28 -17.68 17.81
CA LEU A 192 20.00 -17.00 18.89
C LEU A 192 21.08 -16.01 18.40
N THR A 193 21.45 -16.06 17.12
CA THR A 193 22.42 -15.14 16.50
C THR A 193 21.74 -13.93 15.86
N GLY A 194 20.41 -13.92 15.80
CA GLY A 194 19.61 -12.85 15.19
C GLY A 194 19.32 -13.05 13.70
N GLN A 195 19.58 -14.23 13.13
CA GLN A 195 19.15 -14.51 11.76
C GLN A 195 17.64 -14.71 11.70
N VAL A 196 17.02 -14.14 10.68
CA VAL A 196 15.56 -14.11 10.51
C VAL A 196 15.16 -14.99 9.32
N CYS A 197 14.21 -15.90 9.54
CA CYS A 197 13.52 -16.69 8.52
C CYS A 197 12.07 -16.21 8.41
N ALA A 198 11.65 -15.76 7.22
CA ALA A 198 10.35 -15.13 6.96
C ALA A 198 9.67 -15.76 5.74
#